data_AF-A0A367AUT1-F1
#
_entry.id   AF-A0A367AUT1-F1
#
_cell.length_a   1.000
_cell.length_b   1.000
_cell.length_c   1.000
_cell.angle_alpha   90.00
_cell.angle_beta   90.00
_cell.angle_gamma   90.00
#
_symmetry.space_group_name_H-M   'P 1'
#
loop_
_entity.id
_entity.type
_entity.pdbx_description
1 polymer ?
#
loop_
_entity_poly.entity_id
_entity_poly.type
_entity_poly.pdbx_seq_one_letter_code
_entity_poly.pdbx_strand_id
1 'polypeptide(L)'
;MLLAQSVPTATWVPCLEALPLGWDVAGLEASDDEARFWLDSDRDGVHAVEIRLDGGCDTTGATQIPSDREGMQRWERVTEVTPQYVGTRSYLFEGGCISVLFRLSGENRAEPLGFATQGIGAVPRDAVRAAVEEQTDGRLELDPDGDR
;
A
#
# COMPACT_ATOMS: atom_id res chain seq x y z
N MET A 1 -11.74 -5.09 -5.09
CA MET A 1 -12.38 -3.99 -5.85
C MET A 1 -12.62 -2.74 -5.02
N LEU A 2 -12.88 -2.80 -3.70
CA LEU A 2 -13.10 -1.59 -2.89
C LEU A 2 -11.93 -0.60 -2.90
N LEU A 3 -10.69 -1.08 -2.73
CA LEU A 3 -9.48 -0.23 -2.73
C LEU A 3 -9.28 0.56 -4.03
N ALA A 4 -9.69 -0.01 -5.16
CA ALA A 4 -9.49 0.60 -6.46
C ALA A 4 -10.51 1.70 -6.76
N GLN A 5 -11.61 1.78 -6.00
CA GLN A 5 -12.59 2.86 -6.13
C GLN A 5 -12.24 4.05 -5.21
N SER A 6 -11.37 3.84 -4.24
CA SER A 6 -10.81 4.91 -3.42
C SER A 6 -9.79 5.74 -4.20
N VAL A 7 -9.68 7.01 -3.82
CA VAL A 7 -8.73 7.98 -4.38
C VAL A 7 -8.75 7.97 -5.92
N PRO A 8 -9.84 8.45 -6.57
CA PRO A 8 -9.98 8.38 -8.03
C PRO A 8 -8.85 9.05 -8.82
N THR A 9 -8.15 9.98 -8.19
CA THR A 9 -6.99 10.67 -8.77
C THR A 9 -5.74 9.80 -8.83
N ALA A 10 -5.64 8.74 -8.02
CA ALA A 10 -4.42 7.96 -7.89
C ALA A 10 -4.14 7.11 -9.13
N THR A 11 -3.05 7.39 -9.84
CA THR A 11 -2.66 6.62 -11.04
C THR A 11 -2.21 5.18 -10.76
N TRP A 12 -1.97 4.84 -9.49
CA TRP A 12 -1.57 3.50 -9.04
C TRP A 12 -2.41 3.03 -7.85
N VAL A 13 -2.69 1.74 -7.81
CA VAL A 13 -3.45 1.09 -6.74
C VAL A 13 -2.55 0.05 -6.05
N PRO A 14 -2.46 0.03 -4.70
CA PRO A 14 -1.67 -0.98 -4.00
C PRO A 14 -2.30 -2.37 -4.17
N CYS A 15 -1.45 -3.38 -4.30
CA CYS A 15 -1.86 -4.78 -4.37
C CYS A 15 -0.95 -5.67 -3.51
N LEU A 16 -1.41 -6.90 -3.25
CA LEU A 16 -0.57 -7.95 -2.67
C LEU A 16 -0.15 -8.89 -3.79
N GLU A 17 1.14 -9.01 -4.03
CA GLU A 17 1.72 -9.91 -5.05
C GLU A 17 1.94 -11.32 -4.51
N ALA A 18 2.33 -11.42 -3.24
CA ALA A 18 2.48 -12.69 -2.53
C ALA A 18 2.27 -12.48 -1.04
N LEU A 19 1.75 -13.50 -0.35
CA LEU A 19 1.61 -13.53 1.11
C LEU A 19 2.41 -14.72 1.67
N PRO A 20 3.48 -14.50 2.46
CA PRO A 20 4.28 -15.55 3.05
C PRO A 20 3.50 -16.31 4.10
N LEU A 21 4.03 -17.49 4.45
CA LEU A 21 3.53 -18.25 5.59
C LEU A 21 3.68 -17.43 6.88
N GLY A 22 2.65 -17.48 7.72
CA GLY A 22 2.59 -16.75 8.98
C GLY A 22 2.06 -15.32 8.86
N TRP A 23 1.68 -14.88 7.65
CA TRP A 23 1.05 -13.58 7.41
C TRP A 23 -0.39 -13.76 6.95
N ASP A 24 -1.27 -12.90 7.45
CA ASP A 24 -2.69 -12.91 7.12
C ASP A 24 -3.21 -11.48 6.90
N VAL A 25 -4.12 -11.31 5.93
CA VAL A 25 -4.85 -10.05 5.79
C VAL A 25 -5.89 -9.97 6.91
N ALA A 26 -5.66 -9.09 7.87
CA ALA A 26 -6.48 -8.98 9.07
C ALA A 26 -7.62 -7.97 8.93
N GLY A 27 -7.53 -7.04 7.98
CA GLY A 27 -8.64 -6.14 7.67
C GLY A 27 -8.39 -5.19 6.52
N LEU A 28 -9.48 -4.53 6.11
CA LEU A 28 -9.52 -3.59 5.01
C LEU A 28 -10.62 -2.57 5.26
N GLU A 29 -10.30 -1.30 5.00
CA GLU A 29 -11.23 -0.18 5.05
C GLU A 29 -11.02 0.69 3.81
N ALA A 30 -12.11 1.24 3.28
CA ALA A 30 -12.08 2.06 2.07
C ALA A 30 -13.16 3.14 2.14
N SER A 31 -12.79 4.35 1.75
CA SER A 31 -13.66 5.50 1.50
C SER A 31 -13.26 6.14 0.16
N ASP A 32 -13.91 7.24 -0.23
CA ASP A 32 -13.57 7.95 -1.47
C ASP A 32 -12.19 8.61 -1.38
N ASP A 33 -11.74 8.97 -0.16
CA ASP A 33 -10.51 9.74 0.09
C ASP A 33 -9.31 8.87 0.52
N GLU A 34 -9.56 7.67 1.05
CA GLU A 34 -8.52 6.78 1.60
C GLU A 34 -8.90 5.32 1.40
N ALA A 35 -7.89 4.49 1.15
CA ALA A 35 -8.00 3.03 1.22
C ALA A 35 -6.90 2.48 2.10
N ARG A 36 -7.21 1.57 3.04
CA ARG A 36 -6.21 0.90 3.86
C ARG A 36 -6.49 -0.56 4.07
N PHE A 37 -5.44 -1.35 4.20
CA PHE A 37 -5.53 -2.74 4.65
C PHE A 37 -4.29 -3.07 5.46
N TRP A 38 -4.40 -4.07 6.32
CA TRP A 38 -3.32 -4.42 7.22
C TRP A 38 -3.14 -5.92 7.35
N LEU A 39 -1.91 -6.28 7.68
CA LEU A 39 -1.45 -7.64 7.81
C LEU A 39 -1.03 -7.91 9.26
N ASP A 40 -1.47 -9.05 9.77
CA ASP A 40 -0.95 -9.63 10.99
C ASP A 40 0.18 -10.60 10.64
N SER A 41 1.14 -10.74 11.55
CA SER A 41 2.25 -11.69 11.47
C SER A 41 2.34 -12.50 12.75
N ASP A 42 2.44 -13.82 12.63
CA ASP A 42 2.65 -14.73 13.76
C ASP A 42 3.96 -14.45 14.52
N ARG A 43 4.96 -13.87 13.84
CA ARG A 43 6.28 -13.54 14.37
C ARG A 43 6.45 -12.06 14.74
N ASP A 44 5.77 -11.15 14.05
CA ASP A 44 5.97 -9.70 14.19
C ASP A 44 4.83 -8.99 14.92
N GLY A 45 3.70 -9.67 15.10
CA GLY A 45 2.56 -9.22 15.88
C GLY A 45 1.36 -8.81 15.04
N VAL A 46 0.34 -8.31 15.74
CA VAL A 46 -0.90 -7.79 15.15
C VAL A 46 -0.62 -6.44 14.50
N HIS A 47 -1.24 -6.18 13.34
CA HIS A 47 -1.09 -4.93 12.60
C HIS A 47 0.39 -4.61 12.28
N ALA A 48 1.17 -5.66 12.01
CA ALA A 48 2.60 -5.57 11.77
C ALA A 48 2.92 -4.71 10.56
N VAL A 49 2.05 -4.75 9.53
CA VAL A 49 2.18 -3.94 8.32
C VAL A 49 0.82 -3.36 7.96
N GLU A 50 0.78 -2.07 7.69
CA GLU A 50 -0.42 -1.35 7.24
C GLU A 50 -0.10 -0.64 5.93
N ILE A 51 -0.93 -0.86 4.93
CA ILE A 51 -0.79 -0.29 3.60
C ILE A 51 -1.92 0.71 3.42
N ARG A 52 -1.57 1.93 3.02
CA ARG A 52 -2.53 3.01 2.77
C ARG A 52 -2.36 3.56 1.37
N LEU A 53 -3.48 3.88 0.74
CA LEU A 53 -3.61 4.68 -0.46
C LEU A 53 -4.32 5.98 -0.07
N ASP A 54 -3.65 7.11 -0.28
CA ASP A 54 -4.17 8.44 0.03
C ASP A 54 -3.97 9.35 -1.20
N GLY A 55 -4.74 10.44 -1.32
CA GLY A 55 -4.56 11.46 -2.38
C GLY A 55 -3.22 12.21 -2.29
N GLY A 56 -2.53 12.15 -1.14
CA GLY A 56 -1.21 12.72 -0.92
C GLY A 56 -0.63 12.28 0.42
N CYS A 57 0.70 12.33 0.55
CA CYS A 57 1.42 11.86 1.74
C CYS A 57 2.24 12.99 2.38
N ASP A 58 2.25 13.06 3.71
CA ASP A 58 3.20 13.90 4.45
C ASP A 58 4.57 13.21 4.51
N THR A 59 5.55 13.76 3.79
CA THR A 59 6.95 13.29 3.80
C THR A 59 7.83 14.08 4.76
N THR A 60 7.25 14.88 5.66
CA THR A 60 8.00 15.65 6.66
C THR A 60 8.88 14.69 7.48
N GLY A 61 10.17 15.01 7.61
CA GLY A 61 11.12 14.16 8.35
C GLY A 61 11.45 12.82 7.70
N ALA A 62 10.95 12.55 6.48
CA ALA A 62 11.37 11.42 5.67
C ALA A 62 12.62 11.79 4.84
N THR A 63 13.42 10.76 4.52
CA THR A 63 14.55 10.88 3.62
C THR A 63 14.16 10.32 2.26
N GLN A 64 14.48 11.03 1.19
CA GLN A 64 14.28 10.51 -0.17
C GLN A 64 15.35 9.45 -0.45
N ILE A 65 14.91 8.27 -0.88
CA ILE A 65 15.77 7.15 -1.25
C ILE A 65 15.51 6.85 -2.74
N PRO A 66 16.50 6.40 -3.52
CA PRO A 66 16.25 5.91 -4.87
C PRO A 66 15.09 4.92 -4.88
N SER A 67 14.12 5.16 -5.76
CA SER A 67 12.93 4.31 -5.88
C SER A 67 13.28 3.02 -6.60
N ASP A 68 12.70 1.92 -6.14
CA ASP A 68 12.67 0.62 -6.80
C ASP A 68 11.48 0.46 -7.76
N ARG A 69 10.62 1.48 -7.85
CA ARG A 69 9.43 1.50 -8.71
C ARG A 69 9.53 2.62 -9.73
N GLU A 70 9.32 2.26 -10.99
CA GLU A 70 9.28 3.21 -12.09
C GLU A 70 8.15 4.23 -11.90
N GLY A 71 8.43 5.51 -12.18
CA GLY A 71 7.44 6.58 -12.05
C GLY A 71 7.07 6.98 -10.62
N MET A 72 7.70 6.41 -9.59
CA MET A 72 7.41 6.73 -8.19
C MET A 72 8.63 7.30 -7.46
N GLN A 73 8.39 8.23 -6.54
CA GLN A 73 9.42 8.72 -5.61
C GLN A 73 9.29 8.03 -4.26
N ARG A 74 10.38 7.43 -3.77
CA ARG A 74 10.40 6.74 -2.48
C ARG A 74 10.93 7.63 -1.37
N TRP A 75 10.19 7.69 -0.27
CA TRP A 75 10.55 8.39 0.95
C TRP A 75 10.46 7.43 2.13
N GLU A 76 11.42 7.50 3.04
CA GLU A 76 11.43 6.63 4.22
C GLU A 76 11.64 7.44 5.50
N ARG A 77 10.85 7.13 6.53
CA ARG A 77 10.96 7.71 7.86
C ARG A 77 10.95 6.61 8.90
N VAL A 78 11.98 6.55 9.73
CA VAL A 78 12.04 5.66 10.89
C VAL A 78 11.84 6.50 12.14
N THR A 79 10.87 6.12 12.97
CA THR A 79 10.54 6.84 14.22
C THR A 79 11.00 6.08 15.45
N GLU A 80 11.06 4.75 15.38
CA GLU A 80 11.53 3.91 16.46
C GLU A 80 12.33 2.72 15.92
N VAL A 81 13.42 2.38 16.61
CA VAL A 81 14.19 1.17 16.35
C VAL A 81 14.20 0.21 17.53
N THR A 82 13.88 0.64 18.75
CA THR A 82 13.84 -0.22 19.94
C THR A 82 12.83 0.39 20.91
N PRO A 83 11.96 -0.42 21.56
CA PRO A 83 11.93 -1.89 21.57
C PRO A 83 11.40 -2.55 20.29
N GLN A 84 10.56 -1.86 19.52
CA GLN A 84 10.04 -2.33 18.24
C GLN A 84 10.57 -1.45 17.09
N TYR A 85 10.50 -1.96 15.87
CA TYR A 85 10.76 -1.15 14.70
C TYR A 85 9.47 -0.46 14.26
N VAL A 86 9.50 0.87 14.19
CA VAL A 86 8.42 1.68 13.63
C VAL A 86 8.99 2.57 12.54
N GLY A 87 8.47 2.40 11.32
CA GLY A 87 8.85 3.22 10.19
C GLY A 87 7.76 3.26 9.14
N THR A 88 7.86 4.24 8.25
CA THR A 88 6.97 4.42 7.12
C THR A 88 7.78 4.54 5.86
N ARG A 89 7.40 3.80 4.82
CA ARG A 89 7.84 4.01 3.45
C ARG A 89 6.70 4.58 2.65
N SER A 90 6.91 5.68 1.95
CA SER A 90 5.92 6.30 1.08
C SER A 90 6.41 6.30 -0.37
N TYR A 91 5.53 5.92 -1.28
CA TYR A 91 5.70 6.01 -2.73
C TYR A 91 4.77 7.09 -3.25
N LEU A 92 5.33 8.20 -3.73
CA LEU A 92 4.58 9.31 -4.30
C LEU A 92 4.54 9.17 -5.82
N PHE A 93 3.37 9.36 -6.41
CA PHE A 93 3.12 9.29 -7.85
C PHE A 93 2.01 10.28 -8.23
N GLU A 94 1.64 10.31 -9.51
CA GLU A 94 0.62 11.25 -9.99
C GLU A 94 -0.74 10.97 -9.35
N GLY A 95 -1.29 11.98 -8.70
CA GLY A 95 -2.64 11.98 -8.12
C GLY A 95 -2.83 11.13 -6.86
N GLY A 96 -1.76 10.60 -6.26
CA GLY A 96 -1.84 9.86 -5.00
C GLY A 96 -0.50 9.44 -4.44
N CYS A 97 -0.56 8.70 -3.34
CA CYS A 97 0.60 8.03 -2.77
C CYS A 97 0.20 6.73 -2.07
N ILE A 98 1.16 5.82 -1.97
CA ILE A 98 1.04 4.61 -1.17
C ILE A 98 1.98 4.72 0.03
N SER A 99 1.48 4.52 1.24
CA SER A 99 2.31 4.41 2.45
C SER A 99 2.27 2.99 3.00
N VAL A 100 3.44 2.45 3.32
CA VAL A 100 3.63 1.18 4.02
C VAL A 100 4.20 1.50 5.39
N LEU A 101 3.37 1.32 6.41
CA LEU A 101 3.73 1.50 7.81
C LEU A 101 4.11 0.15 8.41
N PHE A 102 5.27 0.10 9.07
CA PHE A 102 5.82 -1.08 9.72
C PHE A 102 5.73 -0.90 11.23
N ARG A 103 5.22 -1.90 11.94
CA ARG A 103 5.19 -2.00 13.42
C ARG A 103 5.65 -3.41 13.82
N LEU A 104 6.97 -3.62 13.89
CA LEU A 104 7.55 -4.97 14.01
C LEU A 104 8.12 -5.20 15.41
N SER A 105 7.55 -6.18 16.12
CA SER A 105 7.89 -6.47 17.53
C SER A 105 8.94 -7.60 17.71
N GLY A 106 9.29 -8.34 16.65
CA GLY A 106 10.22 -9.47 16.69
C GLY A 106 11.72 -9.10 16.76
N GLU A 107 12.55 -10.09 17.11
CA GLU A 107 14.02 -9.94 17.19
C GLU A 107 14.69 -9.85 15.80
N ASN A 108 14.16 -10.58 14.80
CA ASN A 108 14.65 -10.53 13.42
C ASN A 108 13.77 -9.62 12.56
N ARG A 109 14.29 -8.43 12.24
CA ARG A 109 13.53 -7.41 11.48
C ARG A 109 13.83 -7.41 9.99
N ALA A 110 14.91 -8.05 9.56
CA ALA A 110 15.33 -8.01 8.16
C ALA A 110 14.37 -8.79 7.25
N GLU A 111 13.92 -9.96 7.72
CA GLU A 111 12.95 -10.82 7.02
C GLU A 111 11.58 -10.13 6.79
N PRO A 112 10.89 -9.61 7.83
CA PRO A 112 9.62 -8.91 7.66
C PRO A 112 9.72 -7.61 6.86
N LEU A 113 10.80 -6.83 7.03
CA LEU A 113 11.05 -5.64 6.19
C LEU A 113 11.26 -6.02 4.72
N GLY A 114 11.98 -7.13 4.47
CA GLY A 114 12.16 -7.68 3.13
C GLY A 114 10.84 -8.12 2.50
N PHE A 115 9.99 -8.82 3.26
CA PHE A 115 8.66 -9.22 2.79
C PHE A 115 7.79 -8.01 2.46
N ALA A 116 7.55 -7.10 3.39
CA ALA A 116 6.66 -5.97 3.14
C ALA A 116 7.23 -4.99 2.09
N THR A 117 8.50 -5.14 1.72
CA THR A 117 9.06 -4.50 0.53
C THR A 117 8.70 -5.21 -0.78
N GLN A 118 8.71 -6.55 -0.79
CA GLN A 118 8.64 -7.36 -2.01
C GLN A 118 7.26 -7.96 -2.30
N GLY A 119 6.43 -8.17 -1.28
CA GLY A 119 5.10 -8.76 -1.42
C GLY A 119 3.98 -7.74 -1.60
N ILE A 120 4.27 -6.47 -1.33
CA ILE A 120 3.34 -5.36 -1.58
C ILE A 120 3.70 -4.79 -2.95
N GLY A 121 2.79 -4.91 -3.91
CA GLY A 121 2.91 -4.39 -5.26
C GLY A 121 2.13 -3.10 -5.45
N ALA A 122 2.21 -2.56 -6.66
CA ALA A 122 1.35 -1.48 -7.12
C ALA A 122 1.04 -1.74 -8.59
N VAL A 123 -0.23 -1.62 -8.96
CA VAL A 123 -0.71 -1.81 -10.33
C VAL A 123 -1.20 -0.48 -10.90
N PRO A 124 -0.95 -0.19 -12.20
CA PRO A 124 -1.51 0.99 -12.83
C PRO A 124 -3.03 0.95 -12.77
N ARG A 125 -3.69 2.08 -12.47
CA ARG A 125 -5.15 2.14 -12.38
C ARG A 125 -5.84 1.74 -13.68
N ASP A 126 -5.26 2.11 -14.83
CA ASP A 126 -5.77 1.72 -16.15
C ASP A 126 -5.75 0.20 -16.36
N ALA A 127 -4.76 -0.50 -15.81
CA ALA A 127 -4.72 -1.95 -15.85
C ALA A 127 -5.83 -2.57 -14.97
N VAL A 128 -6.14 -1.95 -13.84
CA VAL A 128 -7.27 -2.36 -12.99
C VAL A 128 -8.61 -2.12 -13.71
N ARG A 129 -8.77 -0.97 -14.36
CA ARG A 129 -9.97 -0.64 -15.15
C ARG A 129 -10.20 -1.68 -16.25
N ALA A 130 -9.19 -1.96 -17.05
CA ALA A 130 -9.26 -2.98 -18.09
C ALA A 130 -9.61 -4.37 -17.53
N ALA A 131 -9.00 -4.77 -16.41
CA ALA A 131 -9.29 -6.04 -15.78
C ALA A 131 -10.72 -6.12 -15.22
N VAL A 132 -11.28 -5.02 -14.71
CA VAL A 132 -12.67 -4.98 -14.23
C VAL A 132 -13.65 -5.11 -15.40
N GLU A 133 -13.42 -4.37 -16.48
CA GLU A 133 -14.23 -4.47 -17.70
C GLU A 133 -14.21 -5.91 -18.26
N GLU A 134 -13.02 -6.50 -18.40
CA GLU A 134 -12.85 -7.86 -18.91
C GLU A 134 -13.54 -8.91 -18.02
N GLN A 135 -13.27 -8.90 -16.71
CA GLN A 135 -13.81 -9.91 -15.79
C GLN A 135 -15.32 -9.81 -15.60
N THR A 136 -15.92 -8.68 -15.94
CA THR A 136 -17.34 -8.44 -15.75
C THR A 136 -18.13 -8.47 -17.05
N ASP A 137 -17.47 -8.78 -18.17
CA ASP A 137 -18.04 -8.69 -19.52
C ASP A 137 -18.64 -7.29 -19.80
N GLY A 138 -17.95 -6.24 -19.34
CA GLY A 138 -18.36 -4.85 -19.47
C GLY A 138 -19.55 -4.42 -18.59
N ARG A 139 -19.95 -5.24 -17.60
CA ARG A 139 -21.07 -4.90 -16.70
C ARG A 139 -20.69 -3.90 -15.61
N LEU A 140 -19.41 -3.81 -15.26
CA LEU A 140 -18.88 -2.85 -14.29
C LEU A 140 -17.74 -2.05 -14.91
N GLU A 141 -17.63 -0.80 -14.48
CA GLU A 141 -16.55 0.12 -14.83
C GLU A 141 -15.91 0.64 -13.55
N LEU A 142 -14.59 0.78 -13.55
CA LEU A 142 -13.83 1.43 -12.47
C LEU A 142 -13.93 2.95 -12.68
N ASP A 143 -14.30 3.73 -11.66
CA ASP A 143 -14.60 5.17 -11.79
C ASP A 143 -15.48 5.50 -13.01
N PRO A 144 -16.77 5.14 -12.98
CA PRO A 144 -17.67 5.53 -14.05
C PRO A 144 -17.71 7.05 -14.16
N ASP A 145 -17.80 7.57 -15.39
CA ASP A 145 -17.97 9.00 -15.67
C ASP A 145 -19.27 9.52 -14.99
N GLY A 146 -19.17 9.85 -13.69
CA GLY A 146 -20.30 10.10 -12.82
C GLY A 146 -19.90 10.96 -11.63
N ASP A 147 -20.21 12.24 -11.75
CA ASP A 147 -20.21 13.33 -10.77
C ASP A 147 -18.85 13.93 -10.34
N ARG A 148 -18.42 14.95 -11.11
CA ARG A 148 -17.79 16.16 -10.57
C ARG A 148 -18.85 17.24 -10.39
#